data_AF-C3Y7D0-F1
#
_entry.id   AF-C3Y7D0-F1
#
_cell.length_a   1.000
_cell.length_b   1.000
_cell.length_c   1.000
_cell.angle_alpha   90.00
_cell.angle_beta   90.00
_cell.angle_gamma   90.00
#
_symmetry.space_group_name_H-M   'P 1'
#
loop_
_entity.id
_entity.type
_entity.pdbx_description
1 polymer ?
#
loop_
_entity_poly.entity_id
_entity_poly.type
_entity_poly.pdbx_seq_one_letter_code
_entity_poly.pdbx_strand_id
1 'polypeptide(L)'
;MIAALQGIDDLDLNDGKPLVQRGRLGATDRAEFGATGTVTVYSYSSIPSRGGGTYVVLQFEESEMYFAAKRDRPRVLCVEEPGEFDPEDAEDIKTTTDRRVFLMKPKAGSKDVVFASCVASQQKPGKEKKARAITFLKSKRVPARFKRQGEGRALESQLFRLETVTPEDDSLAHAPEEEQCDELPAFEVQHND
;
A
#
# COMPACT_ATOMS: atom_id res chain seq x y z
N MET A 1 -19.20 -15.30 -34.94
CA MET A 1 -19.65 -14.10 -34.21
C MET A 1 -18.91 -14.04 -32.88
N ILE A 2 -17.94 -13.14 -32.76
CA ILE A 2 -17.21 -12.88 -31.52
C ILE A 2 -18.03 -11.83 -30.76
N ALA A 3 -18.75 -12.26 -29.73
CA ALA A 3 -19.53 -11.33 -28.90
C ALA A 3 -18.58 -10.51 -28.01
N ALA A 4 -18.80 -9.20 -28.05
CA ALA A 4 -18.01 -8.14 -27.46
C ALA A 4 -17.74 -8.32 -25.96
N LEU A 5 -16.52 -7.92 -25.56
CA LEU A 5 -16.12 -7.62 -24.19
C LEU A 5 -16.81 -6.31 -23.76
N GLN A 6 -17.99 -6.41 -23.16
CA GLN A 6 -18.64 -5.27 -22.49
C GLN A 6 -18.66 -5.50 -20.97
N GLY A 7 -18.31 -4.43 -20.23
CA GLY A 7 -18.83 -4.17 -18.89
C GLY A 7 -17.93 -4.57 -17.72
N ILE A 8 -16.72 -4.02 -17.63
CA ILE A 8 -16.30 -3.39 -16.38
C ILE A 8 -16.23 -1.92 -16.76
N ASP A 9 -17.31 -1.19 -16.52
CA ASP A 9 -17.35 0.24 -16.79
C ASP A 9 -16.14 0.88 -16.10
N ASP A 10 -15.42 1.77 -16.81
CA ASP A 10 -14.45 2.69 -16.23
C ASP A 10 -15.15 3.45 -15.10
N LEU A 11 -15.04 2.91 -13.88
CA LEU A 11 -15.46 3.64 -12.70
C LEU A 11 -14.44 4.75 -12.53
N ASP A 12 -14.87 5.93 -12.98
CA ASP A 12 -14.16 7.19 -12.84
C ASP A 12 -14.12 7.57 -11.36
N LEU A 13 -12.94 7.41 -10.74
CA LEU A 13 -12.60 7.83 -9.39
C LEU A 13 -12.83 9.35 -9.19
N ASN A 14 -12.95 10.12 -10.28
CA ASN A 14 -13.40 11.53 -10.37
C ASN A 14 -12.53 12.55 -9.60
N ASP A 15 -12.59 13.83 -9.99
CA ASP A 15 -11.58 14.90 -9.79
C ASP A 15 -11.24 15.37 -8.34
N GLY A 16 -11.64 14.62 -7.30
CA GLY A 16 -11.28 14.93 -5.92
C GLY A 16 -9.92 14.33 -5.55
N LYS A 17 -9.04 15.12 -4.93
CA LYS A 17 -7.78 14.60 -4.37
C LYS A 17 -8.08 13.44 -3.40
N PRO A 18 -7.38 12.30 -3.49
CA PRO A 18 -7.59 11.21 -2.55
C PRO A 18 -7.25 11.66 -1.13
N LEU A 19 -7.91 11.05 -0.15
CA LEU A 19 -7.53 11.20 1.25
C LEU A 19 -6.24 10.41 1.48
N VAL A 20 -5.16 11.12 1.78
CA VAL A 20 -3.84 10.53 2.03
C VAL A 20 -3.68 10.26 3.52
N GLN A 21 -3.37 9.01 3.88
CA GLN A 21 -3.13 8.61 5.27
C GLN A 21 -1.86 7.77 5.38
N ARG A 22 -1.01 8.10 6.34
CA ARG A 22 0.15 7.29 6.72
C ARG A 22 -0.30 6.17 7.67
N GLY A 23 0.16 4.96 7.43
CA GLY A 23 -0.14 3.84 8.32
C GLY A 23 0.92 2.76 8.33
N ARG A 24 0.95 1.99 9.43
CA ARG A 24 1.69 0.74 9.50
C ARG A 24 0.81 -0.39 8.99
N LEU A 25 1.32 -1.15 8.04
CA LEU A 25 0.63 -2.30 7.46
C LEU A 25 1.24 -3.59 8.00
N GLY A 26 0.45 -4.36 8.74
CA GLY A 26 0.84 -5.65 9.32
C GLY A 26 -0.15 -6.77 9.01
N ALA A 27 0.33 -8.00 8.88
CA ALA A 27 -0.53 -9.18 8.71
C ALA A 27 -1.02 -9.69 10.08
N THR A 28 -2.34 -9.88 10.25
CA THR A 28 -2.94 -10.15 11.58
C THR A 28 -2.74 -11.60 12.10
N ASP A 29 -2.38 -12.57 11.26
CA ASP A 29 -2.19 -13.99 11.69
C ASP A 29 -0.90 -14.24 12.49
N ARG A 30 0.02 -13.28 12.51
CA ARG A 30 1.27 -13.43 13.24
C ARG A 30 1.06 -13.05 14.69
N ALA A 31 1.28 -14.00 15.60
CA ALA A 31 1.21 -13.83 17.06
C ALA A 31 2.12 -12.71 17.61
N GLU A 32 3.06 -12.23 16.79
CA GLU A 32 3.79 -10.98 16.93
C GLU A 32 3.58 -10.24 15.60
N PHE A 33 3.34 -8.92 15.60
CA PHE A 33 3.37 -8.12 14.37
C PHE A 33 4.73 -8.29 13.69
N GLY A 34 4.88 -9.31 12.85
CA GLY A 34 6.13 -9.54 12.13
C GLY A 34 6.33 -8.42 11.11
N ALA A 35 7.58 -8.00 10.88
CA ALA A 35 8.00 -7.00 9.87
C ALA A 35 6.85 -6.11 9.34
N THR A 36 6.55 -5.04 10.07
CA THR A 36 5.61 -4.02 9.61
C THR A 36 6.32 -3.10 8.64
N GLY A 37 5.70 -2.81 7.50
CA GLY A 37 6.13 -1.74 6.61
C GLY A 37 5.29 -0.50 6.87
N THR A 38 5.90 0.68 6.78
CA THR A 38 5.14 1.93 6.74
C THR A 38 4.71 2.19 5.31
N VAL A 39 3.41 2.44 5.14
CA VAL A 39 2.81 2.69 3.84
C VAL A 39 1.99 3.98 3.88
N THR A 40 2.03 4.69 2.77
CA THR A 40 1.07 5.75 2.45
C THR A 40 -0.12 5.12 1.74
N VAL A 41 -1.31 5.40 2.24
CA VAL A 41 -2.59 4.92 1.71
C VAL A 41 -3.34 6.10 1.11
N TYR A 42 -3.48 6.08 -0.22
CA TYR A 42 -4.30 7.04 -0.96
C TYR A 42 -5.71 6.48 -1.07
N SER A 43 -6.70 7.11 -0.44
CA SER A 43 -8.08 6.61 -0.37
C SER A 43 -9.02 7.44 -1.24
N TYR A 44 -9.71 6.78 -2.18
CA TYR A 44 -10.66 7.40 -3.11
C TYR A 44 -12.08 7.09 -2.61
N SER A 45 -12.66 8.04 -1.88
CA SER A 45 -13.95 7.91 -1.18
C SER A 45 -15.16 8.33 -2.01
N SER A 46 -14.93 8.90 -3.20
CA SER A 46 -15.94 9.49 -4.09
C SER A 46 -16.92 8.47 -4.69
N ILE A 47 -16.65 7.17 -4.63
CA ILE A 47 -17.54 6.12 -5.16
C ILE A 47 -17.78 5.01 -4.14
N PRO A 48 -19.05 4.74 -3.76
CA PRO A 48 -19.36 3.52 -3.04
C PRO A 48 -19.09 2.33 -3.95
N SER A 49 -18.11 1.50 -3.59
CA SER A 49 -17.92 0.23 -4.29
C SER A 49 -19.19 -0.61 -4.14
N ARG A 50 -19.72 -1.15 -5.25
CA ARG A 50 -21.00 -1.90 -5.28
C ARG A 50 -21.04 -3.13 -4.34
N GLY A 51 -19.90 -3.55 -3.80
CA GLY A 51 -19.76 -4.69 -2.90
C GLY A 51 -19.10 -4.34 -1.56
N GLY A 52 -19.16 -3.07 -1.13
CA GLY A 52 -18.58 -2.57 0.11
C GLY A 52 -17.06 -2.45 0.08
N GLY A 53 -16.54 -1.38 0.69
CA GLY A 53 -15.10 -1.07 0.75
C GLY A 53 -14.72 0.23 0.04
N THR A 54 -13.44 0.58 0.16
CA THR A 54 -12.84 1.83 -0.33
C THR A 54 -11.75 1.52 -1.34
N TYR A 55 -11.70 2.25 -2.46
CA TYR A 55 -10.58 2.11 -3.40
C TYR A 55 -9.34 2.79 -2.82
N VAL A 56 -8.20 2.11 -2.91
CA VAL A 56 -6.94 2.58 -2.36
C VAL A 56 -5.75 2.29 -3.26
N VAL A 57 -4.71 3.12 -3.13
CA VAL A 57 -3.34 2.82 -3.59
C VAL A 57 -2.44 2.72 -2.36
N LEU A 58 -1.49 1.77 -2.41
CA LEU A 58 -0.54 1.50 -1.34
C LEU A 58 0.87 1.79 -1.84
N GLN A 59 1.55 2.72 -1.19
CA GLN A 59 2.94 3.11 -1.48
C GLN A 59 3.81 2.83 -0.26
N PHE A 60 5.00 2.27 -0.44
CA PHE A 60 5.99 2.18 0.64
C PHE A 60 6.59 3.56 0.89
N GLU A 61 6.62 4.00 2.14
CA GLU A 61 7.13 5.33 2.48
C GLU A 61 8.65 5.45 2.21
N GLU A 62 9.44 4.44 2.59
CA GLU A 62 10.92 4.50 2.49
C GLU A 62 11.45 4.43 1.05
N SER A 63 10.73 3.75 0.15
CA SER A 63 11.19 3.51 -1.23
C SER A 63 10.34 4.22 -2.27
N GLU A 64 9.23 4.83 -1.86
CA GLU A 64 8.22 5.46 -2.72
C GLU A 64 7.59 4.51 -3.77
N MET A 65 7.90 3.21 -3.73
CA MET A 65 7.39 2.24 -4.68
C MET A 65 5.96 1.81 -4.35
N TYR A 66 5.20 1.49 -5.39
CA TYR A 66 3.80 1.10 -5.28
C TYR A 66 3.62 -0.41 -5.31
N PHE A 67 2.67 -0.93 -4.51
CA PHE A 67 2.11 -2.24 -4.78
C PHE A 67 1.30 -2.19 -6.07
N ALA A 68 1.51 -3.15 -6.97
CA ALA A 68 0.78 -3.19 -8.23
C ALA A 68 0.55 -4.60 -8.77
N ALA A 69 -0.40 -4.72 -9.69
CA ALA A 69 -0.47 -5.84 -10.60
C ALA A 69 0.54 -5.68 -11.75
N LYS A 70 1.30 -6.73 -12.05
CA LYS A 70 2.30 -6.68 -13.13
C LYS A 70 1.63 -6.46 -14.49
N ARG A 71 2.13 -5.49 -15.27
CA ARG A 71 1.56 -5.04 -16.57
C ARG A 71 1.14 -6.19 -17.49
N ASP A 72 2.08 -7.06 -17.84
CA ASP A 72 1.83 -8.17 -18.78
C ASP A 72 1.27 -9.42 -18.09
N ARG A 73 1.25 -9.43 -16.76
CA ARG A 73 0.85 -10.58 -15.94
C ARG A 73 0.00 -10.10 -14.77
N PRO A 74 -1.24 -9.64 -15.01
CA PRO A 74 -2.06 -8.96 -14.00
C PRO A 74 -2.42 -9.84 -12.78
N ARG A 75 -2.13 -11.14 -12.83
CA ARG A 75 -2.31 -12.06 -11.69
C ARG A 75 -1.06 -12.18 -10.81
N VAL A 76 0.01 -11.46 -11.12
CA VAL A 76 1.26 -11.41 -10.36
C VAL A 76 1.29 -10.07 -9.63
N LEU A 77 1.54 -10.13 -8.32
CA LEU A 77 1.80 -8.96 -7.49
C LEU A 77 3.27 -8.57 -7.67
N CYS A 78 3.52 -7.28 -7.84
CA CYS A 78 4.85 -6.69 -7.90
C CYS A 78 4.89 -5.40 -7.08
N VAL A 79 6.10 -4.88 -6.92
CA VAL A 79 6.40 -3.54 -6.45
C VAL A 79 7.09 -2.83 -7.61
N GLU A 80 6.62 -1.66 -7.99
CA GLU A 80 7.11 -0.90 -9.16
C GLU A 80 7.29 0.59 -8.77
N GLU A 81 8.24 1.25 -9.43
CA GLU A 81 8.58 2.66 -9.22
C GLU A 81 7.51 3.60 -9.82
N PRO A 82 7.36 4.84 -9.32
CA PRO A 82 6.37 5.80 -9.85
C PRO A 82 6.42 5.98 -11.37
N GLY A 83 7.62 6.10 -11.96
CA GLY A 83 7.81 6.29 -13.40
C GLY A 83 7.35 5.13 -14.30
N GLU A 84 6.94 3.99 -13.74
CA GLU A 84 6.36 2.85 -14.47
C GLU A 84 4.85 3.00 -14.74
N PHE A 85 4.26 4.12 -14.29
CA PHE A 85 2.84 4.41 -14.35
C PHE A 85 2.53 5.70 -15.10
N ASP A 86 1.34 5.74 -15.68
CA ASP A 86 0.73 6.92 -16.28
C ASP A 86 -0.72 6.98 -15.79
N PRO A 87 -1.09 7.90 -14.89
CA PRO A 87 -0.24 8.97 -14.34
C PRO A 87 0.85 8.44 -13.40
N GLU A 88 1.96 9.17 -13.27
CA GLU A 88 3.01 8.84 -12.29
C GLU A 88 2.51 9.02 -10.86
N ASP A 89 1.86 10.15 -10.58
CA ASP A 89 1.31 10.47 -9.27
C ASP A 89 0.04 9.68 -8.95
N ALA A 90 -0.02 9.10 -7.76
CA ALA A 90 -1.20 8.39 -7.29
C ALA A 90 -2.42 9.34 -7.16
N GLU A 91 -2.21 10.60 -6.78
CA GLU A 91 -3.29 11.58 -6.63
C GLU A 91 -4.08 11.82 -7.91
N ASP A 92 -3.45 11.61 -9.07
CA ASP A 92 -4.04 11.88 -10.38
C ASP A 92 -4.74 10.66 -10.98
N ILE A 93 -4.74 9.51 -10.29
CA ILE A 93 -5.41 8.30 -10.77
C ILE A 93 -6.92 8.53 -10.78
N LYS A 94 -7.49 8.43 -11.99
CA LYS A 94 -8.93 8.60 -12.21
C LYS A 94 -9.68 7.30 -12.44
N THR A 95 -9.02 6.16 -12.57
CA THR A 95 -9.73 4.91 -12.93
C THR A 95 -9.35 3.74 -12.05
N THR A 96 -10.31 2.84 -11.85
CA THR A 96 -10.07 1.56 -11.18
C THR A 96 -9.33 0.53 -12.05
N THR A 97 -9.05 0.88 -13.31
CA THR A 97 -8.25 0.08 -14.25
C THR A 97 -6.75 0.26 -14.06
N ASP A 98 -6.32 1.26 -13.28
CA ASP A 98 -4.94 1.42 -12.86
C ASP A 98 -4.47 0.20 -12.04
N ARG A 99 -3.26 -0.27 -12.36
CA ARG A 99 -2.66 -1.49 -11.81
C ARG A 99 -2.32 -1.38 -10.32
N ARG A 100 -2.22 -0.17 -9.79
CA ARG A 100 -1.97 0.17 -8.38
C ARG A 100 -3.24 0.18 -7.55
N VAL A 101 -4.43 0.14 -8.16
CA VAL A 101 -5.70 0.29 -7.44
C VAL A 101 -6.18 -1.04 -6.86
N PHE A 102 -6.43 -1.02 -5.56
CA PHE A 102 -7.01 -2.11 -4.78
C PHE A 102 -8.33 -1.67 -4.16
N LEU A 103 -9.25 -2.60 -4.01
CA LEU A 103 -10.44 -2.45 -3.18
C LEU A 103 -10.12 -2.95 -1.76
N MET A 104 -10.04 -2.02 -0.80
CA MET A 104 -9.90 -2.30 0.61
C MET A 104 -11.26 -2.63 1.22
N LYS A 105 -11.42 -3.87 1.71
CA LYS A 105 -12.67 -4.35 2.31
C LYS A 105 -12.50 -4.63 3.80
N PRO A 106 -13.32 -4.04 4.69
CA PRO A 106 -13.31 -4.40 6.10
C PRO A 106 -13.87 -5.81 6.30
N LYS A 107 -13.32 -6.54 7.26
CA LYS A 107 -13.87 -7.80 7.73
C LYS A 107 -14.92 -7.52 8.80
N ALA A 108 -16.14 -8.04 8.63
CA ALA A 108 -17.23 -7.85 9.59
C ALA A 108 -16.80 -8.28 11.01
N GLY A 109 -17.01 -7.40 11.99
CA GLY A 109 -16.67 -7.64 13.39
C GLY A 109 -15.17 -7.61 13.72
N SER A 110 -14.30 -7.15 12.81
CA SER A 110 -12.86 -6.96 13.03
C SER A 110 -12.38 -5.61 12.52
N LYS A 111 -11.21 -5.15 13.01
CA LYS A 111 -10.45 -4.03 12.43
C LYS A 111 -9.61 -4.47 11.22
N ASP A 112 -9.62 -5.75 10.89
CA ASP A 112 -8.88 -6.28 9.75
C ASP A 112 -9.50 -5.88 8.41
N VAL A 113 -8.64 -5.69 7.42
CA VAL A 113 -9.01 -5.41 6.04
C VAL A 113 -8.40 -6.43 5.08
N VAL A 114 -9.00 -6.54 3.90
CA VAL A 114 -8.49 -7.30 2.75
C VAL A 114 -8.27 -6.33 1.59
N PHE A 115 -7.12 -6.43 0.91
CA PHE A 115 -6.83 -5.66 -0.30
C PHE A 115 -7.00 -6.52 -1.55
N ALA A 116 -8.08 -6.32 -2.29
CA ALA A 116 -8.35 -7.03 -3.54
C ALA A 116 -7.96 -6.18 -4.75
N SER A 117 -7.13 -6.68 -5.66
CA SER A 117 -6.72 -5.91 -6.85
C SER A 117 -7.88 -5.77 -7.83
N CYS A 118 -8.18 -4.55 -8.28
CA CYS A 118 -9.24 -4.29 -9.26
C CYS A 118 -8.92 -4.97 -10.60
N VAL A 119 -7.67 -4.88 -11.05
CA VAL A 119 -7.21 -5.46 -12.32
C VAL A 119 -7.08 -7.00 -12.25
N ALA A 120 -6.43 -7.54 -11.21
CA ALA A 120 -6.17 -8.97 -11.11
C ALA A 120 -7.46 -9.80 -10.95
N SER A 121 -8.47 -9.21 -10.32
CA SER A 121 -9.72 -9.87 -10.00
C SER A 121 -10.60 -10.10 -11.23
N GLN A 122 -10.43 -9.33 -12.32
CA GLN A 122 -11.30 -9.35 -13.51
C GLN A 122 -12.79 -9.46 -13.14
N GLN A 123 -13.18 -8.79 -12.06
CA GLN A 123 -14.48 -9.01 -11.43
C GLN A 123 -15.55 -8.41 -12.32
N LYS A 124 -16.49 -9.26 -12.75
CA LYS A 124 -17.76 -8.79 -13.27
C LYS A 124 -18.72 -8.57 -12.10
N PRO A 125 -19.62 -7.57 -12.16
CA PRO A 125 -20.68 -7.41 -11.18
C PRO A 125 -21.37 -8.76 -10.88
N GLY A 126 -21.53 -9.12 -9.60
CA GLY A 126 -22.15 -10.38 -9.16
C GLY A 126 -21.24 -11.62 -9.13
N LYS A 127 -19.93 -11.50 -9.41
CA LYS A 127 -18.96 -12.63 -9.35
C LYS A 127 -17.84 -12.42 -8.33
N GLU A 128 -18.22 -12.11 -7.09
CA GLU A 128 -17.30 -11.80 -5.99
C GLU A 128 -16.30 -12.93 -5.67
N LYS A 129 -16.67 -14.19 -5.91
CA LYS A 129 -15.84 -15.39 -5.69
C LYS A 129 -14.53 -15.46 -6.49
N LYS A 130 -14.25 -14.48 -7.35
CA LYS A 130 -13.02 -14.40 -8.15
C LYS A 130 -12.06 -13.29 -7.71
N ALA A 131 -12.38 -12.54 -6.65
CA ALA A 131 -11.49 -11.51 -6.11
C ALA A 131 -10.11 -12.09 -5.86
N ARG A 132 -9.07 -11.38 -6.29
CA ARG A 132 -7.68 -11.72 -6.00
C ARG A 132 -7.13 -10.73 -4.99
N ALA A 133 -6.83 -11.23 -3.80
CA ALA A 133 -6.32 -10.45 -2.69
C ALA A 133 -4.81 -10.61 -2.52
N ILE A 134 -4.16 -9.56 -2.03
CA ILE A 134 -2.79 -9.65 -1.52
C ILE A 134 -2.79 -10.71 -0.42
N THR A 135 -1.85 -11.66 -0.53
CA THR A 135 -1.70 -12.76 0.41
C THR A 135 -0.24 -12.88 0.82
N PHE A 136 0.01 -12.79 2.13
CA PHE A 136 1.29 -13.15 2.71
C PHE A 136 1.32 -14.64 3.05
N LEU A 137 2.45 -15.29 2.79
CA LEU A 137 2.71 -16.63 3.30
C LEU A 137 3.45 -16.53 4.63
N LYS A 138 3.25 -17.50 5.52
CA LYS A 138 3.95 -17.59 6.81
C LYS A 138 5.47 -17.60 6.66
N SER A 139 5.98 -18.19 5.57
CA SER A 139 7.41 -18.20 5.26
C SER A 139 7.91 -16.80 4.85
N LYS A 140 8.81 -16.23 5.67
CA LYS A 140 9.48 -14.93 5.40
C LYS A 140 10.31 -14.92 4.11
N ARG A 141 10.63 -16.08 3.53
CA ARG A 141 11.42 -16.20 2.29
C ARG A 141 10.57 -16.14 1.02
N VAL A 142 9.24 -16.12 1.15
CA VAL A 142 8.34 -16.11 0.00
C VAL A 142 7.69 -14.74 -0.10
N PRO A 143 7.82 -14.04 -1.26
CA PRO A 143 7.20 -12.73 -1.44
C PRO A 143 5.67 -12.84 -1.41
N ALA A 144 5.02 -11.71 -1.12
CA ALA A 144 3.57 -11.59 -1.22
C ALA A 144 3.09 -11.92 -2.64
N ARG A 145 1.87 -12.44 -2.75
CA ARG A 145 1.27 -12.81 -4.04
C ARG A 145 -0.23 -12.60 -4.06
N PHE A 146 -0.80 -12.55 -5.26
CA PHE A 146 -2.25 -12.62 -5.41
C PHE A 146 -2.77 -14.05 -5.28
N LYS A 147 -3.74 -14.25 -4.37
CA LYS A 147 -4.58 -15.46 -4.32
C LYS A 147 -6.05 -15.10 -4.33
N ARG A 148 -6.90 -16.07 -4.61
CA ARG A 148 -8.34 -15.86 -4.50
C ARG A 148 -8.71 -15.53 -3.05
N GLN A 149 -9.58 -14.56 -2.89
CA GLN A 149 -10.06 -14.14 -1.58
C GLN A 149 -10.76 -15.32 -0.87
N GLY A 150 -10.40 -15.55 0.39
CA GLY A 150 -10.94 -16.65 1.19
C GLY A 150 -10.35 -18.03 0.85
N GLU A 151 -9.54 -18.15 -0.21
CA GLU A 151 -8.72 -19.34 -0.47
C GLU A 151 -7.35 -19.16 0.20
N GLY A 152 -7.24 -19.64 1.43
CA GLY A 152 -5.99 -19.69 2.19
C GLY A 152 -5.89 -20.97 3.02
N ARG A 153 -4.71 -21.58 3.05
CA ARG A 153 -4.39 -22.63 4.04
C ARG A 153 -4.03 -21.95 5.37
N ALA A 154 -3.95 -22.69 6.47
CA ALA A 154 -3.57 -22.19 7.81
C ALA A 154 -2.19 -21.49 7.94
N LEU A 155 -1.48 -21.27 6.82
CA LEU A 155 -0.16 -20.65 6.72
C LEU A 155 -0.17 -19.43 5.80
N GLU A 156 -1.34 -18.86 5.51
CA GLU A 156 -1.51 -17.73 4.59
C GLU A 156 -2.43 -16.69 5.21
N SER A 157 -2.01 -15.43 5.20
CA SER A 157 -2.83 -14.30 5.65
C SER A 157 -3.24 -13.43 4.48
N GLN A 158 -4.53 -13.15 4.40
CA GLN A 158 -5.13 -12.11 3.56
C GLN A 158 -5.72 -10.98 4.40
N LEU A 159 -5.58 -11.08 5.72
CA LEU A 159 -6.08 -10.11 6.68
C LEU A 159 -4.92 -9.25 7.14
N PHE A 160 -5.14 -7.95 7.03
CA PHE A 160 -4.18 -6.93 7.35
C PHE A 160 -4.80 -5.98 8.33
N ARG A 161 -3.96 -5.44 9.21
CA ARG A 161 -4.32 -4.35 10.09
C ARG A 161 -3.56 -3.11 9.63
N LEU A 162 -4.33 -2.04 9.39
CA LEU A 162 -3.80 -0.72 9.09
C LEU A 162 -3.89 0.10 10.38
N GLU A 163 -2.74 0.45 10.93
CA GLU A 163 -2.66 1.31 12.12
C GLU A 163 -2.24 2.70 11.66
N THR A 164 -3.11 3.69 11.86
CA THR A 164 -2.81 5.09 11.56
C THR A 164 -1.71 5.56 12.49
N VAL A 165 -0.60 6.05 11.93
CA VAL A 165 0.46 6.67 12.73
C VAL A 165 0.05 8.11 12.98
N THR A 166 -0.25 8.45 14.23
CA THR A 166 -0.39 9.85 14.64
C THR A 166 1.00 10.47 14.83
N PRO A 167 1.21 11.74 14.46
CA PRO A 167 2.51 12.40 14.57
C PRO A 167 3.08 12.46 15.99
N GLU A 168 2.28 12.16 17.01
CA GLU A 168 2.74 12.10 18.41
C GLU A 168 3.59 10.86 18.73
N ASP A 169 3.50 9.79 17.92
CA ASP A 169 4.21 8.50 18.15
C ASP A 169 5.69 8.52 17.73
N ASP A 170 6.13 9.51 16.94
CA ASP A 170 7.53 9.69 16.55
C ASP A 170 8.34 10.51 17.59
N SER A 171 7.72 10.95 18.70
CA SER A 171 8.33 11.83 19.72
C SER A 171 9.32 11.15 20.69
N LEU A 172 9.70 9.88 20.43
CA LEU A 172 10.76 9.20 21.19
C LEU A 172 12.06 9.01 20.38
N ALA A 173 12.15 9.57 19.16
CA ALA A 173 13.40 9.66 18.45
C ALA A 173 14.25 10.80 19.04
N HIS A 174 15.23 10.41 19.86
CA HIS A 174 16.45 11.13 20.26
C HIS A 174 16.43 12.66 20.08
N ALA A 175 16.35 13.37 21.21
CA ALA A 175 16.90 14.71 21.29
C ALA A 175 18.35 14.69 20.76
N PRO A 176 18.75 15.59 19.85
CA PRO A 176 20.16 15.76 19.54
C PRO A 176 20.82 16.24 20.84
N GLU A 177 21.73 15.43 21.39
CA GLU A 177 22.67 15.92 22.39
C GLU A 177 23.44 17.07 21.73
N GLU A 178 23.26 18.28 22.25
CA GLU A 178 24.04 19.43 21.83
C GLU A 178 25.52 19.12 22.13
N GLU A 179 26.28 18.73 21.11
CA GLU A 179 27.73 18.69 21.17
C GLU A 179 28.24 20.12 21.38
N GLN A 180 28.50 20.43 22.65
CA GLN A 180 29.21 21.60 23.10
C GLN A 180 30.64 21.55 22.53
N CYS A 181 30.85 22.24 21.41
CA CYS A 181 32.18 22.42 20.83
C CYS A 181 32.98 23.35 21.74
N ASP A 182 33.87 22.77 22.55
CA ASP A 182 34.89 23.52 23.27
C ASP A 182 35.79 24.27 22.27
N GLU A 183 35.79 25.58 22.42
CA GLU A 183 36.61 26.56 21.71
C GLU A 183 38.09 26.29 21.99
N LEU A 184 38.84 25.80 20.99
CA LEU A 184 40.29 25.63 21.10
C LEU A 184 40.97 27.02 21.00
N PRO A 185 41.88 27.39 21.92
CA PRO A 185 42.57 28.67 21.85
C PRO A 185 43.55 28.72 20.67
N ALA A 186 43.55 29.86 19.99
CA ALA A 186 44.43 30.17 18.87
C ALA A 186 45.91 30.16 19.30
N PHE A 187 46.74 29.41 18.58
CA PHE A 187 48.19 29.40 18.71
C PHE A 187 48.78 30.51 17.84
N GLU A 188 49.34 31.55 18.46
CA GLU A 188 50.19 32.54 17.80
C GLU A 188 51.50 31.89 17.34
N VAL A 189 51.76 31.95 16.04
CA VAL A 189 53.05 31.58 15.46
C VAL A 189 53.98 32.79 15.52
N GLN A 190 54.94 32.78 16.45
CA GLN A 190 56.05 33.72 16.45
C GLN A 190 56.96 33.42 15.25
N HIS A 191 57.13 34.41 14.37
CA HIS A 191 58.23 34.47 13.42
C HIS A 191 59.52 34.75 14.19
N ASN A 192 60.52 33.88 14.01
CA ASN A 192 61.91 34.23 14.27
C ASN A 192 62.60 34.35 12.90
N ASP A 193 63.34 35.46 12.78
CA ASP A 193 64.17 35.88 11.63
C ASP A 193 65.13 34.81 11.08
#